data_AF-A0A355KW84-F1
#
_entry.id   AF-A0A355KW84-F1
#
_cell.length_a   1.000
_cell.length_b   1.000
_cell.length_c   1.000
_cell.angle_alpha   90.00
_cell.angle_beta   90.00
_cell.angle_gamma   90.00
#
_symmetry.space_group_name_H-M   'P 1'
#
loop_
_entity.id
_entity.type
_entity.pdbx_description
1 polymer ?
#
loop_
_entity_poly.entity_id
_entity_poly.type
_entity_poly.pdbx_seq_one_letter_code
_entity_poly.pdbx_strand_id
1 'polypeptide(L)'
;PQRLGLPSAPKQFLHYFTEDNMPQTKFQRDLEGGMAVSIGRLREDTQYDYKFVCLSHNTLRGAAGGAVLLAELLCAKGYMD
;
A
#
# COMPACT_ATOMS: atom_id res chain seq x y z
N PRO A 1 7.30 3.10 -9.56
CA PRO A 1 8.11 3.53 -8.38
C PRO A 1 9.10 2.47 -7.88
N GLN A 2 8.67 1.23 -7.58
CA GLN A 2 9.55 0.19 -7.00
C GLN A 2 10.71 -0.21 -7.93
N ARG A 3 10.43 -0.43 -9.22
CA ARG A 3 11.47 -0.73 -10.22
C ARG A 3 12.50 0.38 -10.40
N LEU A 4 12.13 1.62 -10.05
CA LEU A 4 13.02 2.79 -10.08
C LEU A 4 13.76 2.98 -8.76
N GLY A 5 13.48 2.15 -7.74
CA GLY A 5 14.10 2.26 -6.42
C GLY A 5 13.85 3.61 -5.74
N LEU A 6 12.70 4.25 -5.97
CA LEU A 6 12.42 5.57 -5.40
C LEU A 6 12.43 5.53 -3.86
N PRO A 7 12.94 6.57 -3.18
CA PRO A 7 13.18 6.54 -1.73
C PRO A 7 11.93 6.20 -0.90
N SER A 8 10.77 6.75 -1.27
CA SER A 8 9.51 6.52 -0.56
C SER A 8 8.71 5.32 -1.08
N ALA A 9 9.24 4.57 -2.05
CA ALA A 9 8.54 3.41 -2.60
C ALA A 9 8.65 2.22 -1.63
N PRO A 10 7.52 1.57 -1.26
CA PRO A 10 7.58 0.37 -0.44
C PRO A 10 8.24 -0.76 -1.23
N LYS A 11 9.09 -1.57 -0.59
CA LYS A 11 9.76 -2.70 -1.26
C LYS A 11 8.73 -3.73 -1.70
N GLN A 12 7.86 -4.13 -0.77
CA GLN A 12 6.70 -4.96 -1.02
C GLN A 12 5.44 -4.09 -0.91
N PHE A 13 4.79 -3.81 -2.05
CA PHE A 13 3.61 -2.93 -2.05
C PHE A 13 2.37 -3.61 -1.46
N LEU A 14 2.14 -4.88 -1.79
CA LEU A 14 0.99 -5.66 -1.33
C LEU A 14 1.45 -6.71 -0.33
N HIS A 15 0.96 -6.62 0.91
CA HIS A 15 1.22 -7.60 1.96
C HIS A 15 -0.04 -8.42 2.18
N TYR A 16 0.00 -9.70 1.83
CA TYR A 16 -1.13 -10.61 1.99
C TYR A 16 -0.98 -11.42 3.28
N PHE A 17 -2.06 -11.49 4.06
CA PHE A 17 -2.16 -12.24 5.30
C PHE A 17 -3.12 -13.42 5.12
N THR A 18 -2.69 -14.60 5.56
CA THR A 18 -3.49 -15.83 5.49
C THR A 18 -4.35 -16.02 6.73
N GLU A 19 -4.08 -15.31 7.82
CA GLU A 19 -4.81 -15.42 9.07
C GLU A 19 -6.20 -14.76 8.98
N ASP A 20 -7.22 -15.43 9.52
CA ASP A 20 -8.63 -15.04 9.39
C ASP A 20 -8.98 -13.67 10.01
N ASN A 21 -8.18 -13.22 10.98
CA ASN A 21 -8.40 -11.98 11.72
C ASN A 21 -7.54 -10.81 11.20
N MET A 22 -6.84 -10.97 10.08
CA MET A 22 -5.94 -9.97 9.51
C MET A 22 -6.52 -9.36 8.24
N PRO A 23 -6.20 -8.09 7.89
CA PRO A 23 -5.33 -7.17 8.61
C PRO A 23 -6.02 -6.47 9.78
N GLN A 24 -5.23 -5.95 10.72
CA GLN A 24 -5.70 -5.13 11.84
C GLN A 24 -5.05 -3.75 11.81
N THR A 25 -5.87 -2.70 11.89
CA THR A 25 -5.44 -1.30 11.75
C THR A 25 -4.26 -0.94 12.66
N LYS A 26 -4.29 -1.36 13.93
CA LYS A 26 -3.24 -1.01 14.90
C LYS A 26 -1.88 -1.62 14.54
N PHE A 27 -1.85 -2.82 13.97
CA PHE A 27 -0.61 -3.56 13.75
C PHE A 27 -0.06 -3.39 12.34
N GLN A 28 -0.92 -3.18 11.34
CA GLN A 28 -0.52 -3.20 9.92
C GLN A 28 -0.48 -1.82 9.25
N ARG A 29 -1.04 -0.76 9.85
CA ARG A 29 -1.11 0.55 9.16
C ARG A 29 0.26 1.14 8.83
N ASP A 30 1.31 0.81 9.59
CA ASP A 30 2.65 1.38 9.46
C ASP A 30 3.61 0.50 8.65
N LEU A 31 3.12 -0.61 8.06
CA LEU A 31 3.95 -1.48 7.20
C LEU A 31 4.57 -0.70 6.05
N GLU A 32 5.86 -0.98 5.80
CA GLU A 32 6.66 -0.26 4.79
C GLU A 32 6.59 1.26 4.97
N GLY A 33 6.67 1.74 6.22
CA GLY A 33 6.55 3.15 6.54
C GLY A 33 5.16 3.74 6.23
N GLY A 34 4.11 2.90 6.28
CA GLY A 34 2.74 3.27 5.94
C GLY A 34 2.47 3.42 4.46
N MET A 35 3.39 3.00 3.58
CA MET A 35 3.27 3.11 2.12
C MET A 35 2.76 1.84 1.44
N ALA A 36 2.68 0.72 2.17
CA ALA A 36 2.10 -0.53 1.68
C ALA A 36 0.57 -0.61 1.87
N VAL A 37 -0.03 -1.59 1.20
CA VAL A 37 -1.41 -2.03 1.41
C VAL A 37 -1.39 -3.44 1.99
N SER A 38 -2.11 -3.61 3.09
CA SER A 38 -2.33 -4.91 3.71
C SER A 38 -3.64 -5.51 3.22
N ILE A 39 -3.61 -6.80 2.85
CA ILE A 39 -4.73 -7.53 2.26
C ILE A 39 -4.93 -8.82 3.05
N GLY A 40 -6.17 -9.19 3.34
CA GLY A 40 -6.46 -10.46 3.99
C GLY A 40 -7.91 -10.89 3.81
N ARG A 41 -8.22 -12.08 4.35
CA ARG A 41 -9.57 -12.66 4.34
C ARG A 41 -10.14 -12.85 2.93
N LEU A 42 -9.27 -13.16 1.96
CA LEU A 42 -9.70 -13.48 0.61
C LEU A 42 -10.50 -14.78 0.62
N ARG A 43 -11.73 -14.71 0.11
CA ARG A 43 -12.66 -15.85 0.01
C ARG A 43 -13.68 -15.57 -1.07
N GLU A 44 -14.31 -16.63 -1.56
CA GLU A 44 -15.45 -16.51 -2.46
C GLU A 44 -16.56 -15.68 -1.81
N ASP A 45 -17.26 -14.93 -2.63
CA ASP A 45 -18.43 -14.17 -2.20
C ASP A 45 -19.72 -14.81 -2.70
N THR A 46 -20.82 -14.49 -2.03
CA THR A 46 -22.15 -15.00 -2.39
C THR A 46 -22.84 -14.12 -3.43
N GLN A 47 -22.36 -12.89 -3.64
CA GLN A 47 -22.90 -11.93 -4.60
C GLN A 47 -21.93 -11.64 -5.75
N TYR A 48 -20.64 -11.50 -5.46
CA TYR A 48 -19.57 -11.33 -6.45
C TYR A 48 -18.65 -12.58 -6.47
N ASP A 49 -17.57 -12.53 -7.24
CA ASP A 49 -16.61 -13.65 -7.32
C ASP A 49 -15.82 -13.82 -6.01
N TYR A 50 -15.27 -12.72 -5.48
CA TYR A 50 -14.42 -12.73 -4.28
C TYR A 50 -14.63 -11.50 -3.41
N LYS A 51 -14.44 -11.69 -2.10
CA LYS A 51 -14.36 -10.61 -1.12
C LYS A 51 -13.12 -10.74 -0.26
N PHE A 52 -12.57 -9.60 0.14
CA PHE A 52 -11.38 -9.47 0.96
C PHE A 52 -11.41 -8.14 1.72
N VAL A 53 -10.46 -7.95 2.63
CA VAL A 53 -10.28 -6.70 3.37
C VAL A 53 -8.95 -6.08 2.97
N CYS A 54 -8.97 -4.78 2.69
CA CYS A 54 -7.78 -3.98 2.47
C CYS A 54 -7.63 -2.92 3.57
N LEU A 55 -6.38 -2.70 3.98
CA LEU A 55 -5.99 -1.64 4.90
C LEU A 55 -4.84 -0.84 4.31
N SER A 56 -4.95 0.49 4.38
CA SER A 56 -3.91 1.44 4.01
C SER A 56 -3.84 2.58 5.01
N HIS A 57 -2.66 3.18 5.18
CA HIS A 57 -2.53 4.41 5.96
C HIS A 57 -3.09 5.60 5.18
N ASN A 58 -4.17 6.21 5.65
CA ASN A 58 -4.86 7.28 4.93
C ASN A 58 -4.04 8.56 4.79
N THR A 59 -3.31 8.99 5.83
CA THR A 59 -2.51 10.23 5.78
C THR A 59 -1.15 10.06 5.10
N LEU A 60 -0.53 8.87 5.19
CA LEU A 60 0.73 8.57 4.50
C LEU A 60 0.42 8.13 3.06
N ARG A 61 0.07 6.85 2.86
CA ARG A 61 -0.21 6.34 1.52
C ARG A 61 -1.33 7.11 0.80
N GLY A 62 -2.42 7.41 1.50
CA GLY A 62 -3.59 8.05 0.91
C GLY A 62 -3.44 9.56 0.67
N ALA A 63 -2.41 10.20 1.24
CA ALA A 63 -2.23 11.65 1.12
C ALA A 63 -0.75 12.04 0.99
N ALA A 64 -0.10 12.44 2.08
CA ALA A 64 1.21 13.11 2.04
C ALA A 64 2.32 12.21 1.47
N GLY A 65 2.40 10.95 1.91
CA GLY A 65 3.37 9.99 1.38
C GLY A 65 3.16 9.68 -0.10
N GLY A 66 1.90 9.61 -0.55
CA GLY A 66 1.56 9.49 -1.97
C GLY A 66 2.03 10.69 -2.80
N ALA A 67 1.86 11.90 -2.27
CA ALA A 67 2.32 13.14 -2.93
C ALA A 67 3.86 13.21 -3.02
N VAL A 68 4.59 12.82 -1.97
CA VAL A 68 6.05 12.73 -1.99
C VAL A 68 6.52 11.70 -3.02
N LEU A 69 5.92 10.50 -3.04
CA LEU A 69 6.28 9.47 -4.02
C LEU A 69 5.99 9.90 -5.46
N LEU A 70 4.95 10.71 -5.67
CA LEU A 70 4.66 11.32 -6.98
C LEU A 70 5.74 12.34 -7.35
N ALA A 71 6.14 13.22 -6.42
CA ALA A 71 7.23 14.18 -6.63
C ALA A 71 8.55 13.49 -6.99
N GLU A 72 8.92 12.44 -6.25
CA GLU A 72 10.10 11.59 -6.56
C GLU A 72 10.02 11.00 -7.97
N LEU A 73 8.83 10.53 -8.38
CA LEU A 73 8.63 9.98 -9.71
C LEU A 73 8.75 11.04 -10.81
N LEU A 74 8.26 12.25 -10.57
CA LEU A 74 8.38 13.35 -11.53
C LEU A 74 9.85 13.77 -11.70
N CYS A 75 10.59 13.86 -10.59
CA CYS A 75 12.03 14.11 -10.63
C CYS A 75 12.79 13.01 -11.37
N ALA A 76 12.56 11.74 -11.04
CA ALA A 76 13.19 10.60 -11.71
C ALA A 76 12.87 10.49 -13.21
N LYS A 77 11.78 11.13 -13.67
CA LYS A 77 11.38 11.19 -15.08
C LYS A 77 11.80 12.49 -15.79
N GLY A 78 12.46 13.42 -15.11
CA GLY A 78 12.92 14.70 -15.67
C GLY A 78 11.80 15.73 -15.88
N TYR A 79 10.69 15.63 -15.15
CA TYR A 79 9.60 16.63 -15.19
C TYR A 79 9.74 17.72 -14.12
N MET A 80 10.66 17.55 -13.15
CA MET A 80 10.90 18.45 -12.03
C MET A 80 12.33 18.26 -11.54
N ASP A 81 12.95 19.31 -10.98
CA ASP A 81 14.30 19.26 -10.39
C ASP A 81 14.23 19.09 -8.86
#